data_AF-A0A8H6LCT3-F1
#
_entry.id   AF-A0A8H6LCT3-F1
#
_cell.length_a   1.000
_cell.length_b   1.000
_cell.length_c   1.000
_cell.angle_alpha   90.00
_cell.angle_beta   90.00
_cell.angle_gamma   90.00
#
_symmetry.space_group_name_H-M   'P 1'
#
loop_
_entity.id
_entity.type
_entity.pdbx_description
1 polymer ?
#
loop_
_entity_poly.entity_id
_entity_poly.type
_entity_poly.pdbx_seq_one_letter_code
_entity_poly.pdbx_strand_id
1 'polypeptide(L)'
;MLRNNFRTSTWILAGACAQSLLVCLAPHAWSLAPAAVLLGWRLADTLLMVLGVSKNRYLDDNIPGKWTVHFPDSTTGEFSERPADADVCVIIVAARSNHPLGMFAPNYKTLFEFVNKNVADLEANAPENGYLGMSGWLGAGDRPTGSEAMVVGYFKDDWWNSIVKDNPHLGIMHEVYMVPKKHWESIYINYHRTGLAATNAAIPASVEKPGQTKTQEDTIWVAPIVDSRNGVWKSSKGRMGREESDKIRRE
;
A
#
# COMPACT_ATOMS: atom_id res chain seq x y z
N MET A 1 -0.19 -1.28 14.29
CA MET A 1 0.03 0.00 15.02
C MET A 1 0.59 -0.19 16.43
N LEU A 2 0.04 -1.07 17.29
CA LEU A 2 0.50 -1.22 18.68
C LEU A 2 2.02 -1.46 18.83
N ARG A 3 2.59 -2.41 18.09
CA ARG A 3 4.04 -2.69 18.08
C ARG A 3 4.89 -1.45 17.82
N ASN A 4 4.44 -0.57 16.93
CA ASN A 4 5.20 0.60 16.48
C ASN A 4 4.90 1.85 17.33
N ASN A 5 4.07 1.72 18.37
CA ASN A 5 3.71 2.83 19.25
C ASN A 5 4.86 3.20 20.20
N PHE A 6 5.57 2.18 20.71
CA PHE A 6 6.68 2.31 21.63
C PHE A 6 8.00 1.84 21.00
N ARG A 7 9.13 2.30 21.56
CA ARG A 7 10.46 1.90 21.10
C ARG A 7 10.62 0.39 21.24
N THR A 8 11.41 -0.23 20.37
CA THR A 8 11.81 -1.64 20.53
C THR A 8 12.44 -1.91 21.90
N SER A 9 13.21 -0.97 22.44
CA SER A 9 13.76 -1.07 23.80
C SER A 9 12.69 -1.15 24.88
N THR A 10 11.59 -0.41 24.75
CA THR A 10 10.45 -0.48 25.68
C THR A 10 9.81 -1.87 25.65
N TRP A 11 9.64 -2.47 24.47
CA TRP A 11 9.13 -3.84 24.36
C TRP A 11 10.07 -4.88 24.95
N ILE A 12 11.38 -4.73 24.76
CA ILE A 12 12.38 -5.61 25.37
C ILE A 12 12.33 -5.52 26.89
N LEU A 13 12.29 -4.30 27.45
CA LEU A 13 12.18 -4.07 28.89
C LEU A 13 10.88 -4.63 29.46
N ALA A 14 9.75 -4.41 28.78
CA ALA A 14 8.45 -4.97 29.19
C ALA A 14 8.47 -6.50 29.21
N GLY A 15 9.06 -7.13 28.18
CA GLY A 15 9.25 -8.57 28.11
C GLY A 15 10.18 -9.08 29.23
N ALA A 16 11.27 -8.37 29.52
CA ALA A 16 12.19 -8.72 30.60
C ALA A 16 11.52 -8.62 31.98
N CYS A 17 10.70 -7.60 32.22
CA CYS A 17 9.92 -7.47 33.46
C CYS A 17 8.90 -8.62 33.59
N ALA A 18 8.16 -8.93 32.53
CA ALA A 18 7.21 -10.05 32.52
C ALA A 18 7.91 -11.40 32.78
N GLN A 19 9.05 -11.63 32.14
CA GLN A 19 9.87 -12.82 32.35
C GLN A 19 10.40 -12.90 33.78
N SER A 20 10.83 -11.77 34.36
CA SER A 20 11.31 -11.70 35.74
C SER A 20 10.20 -12.03 36.74
N LEU A 21 8.98 -11.54 36.49
CA LEU A 21 7.80 -11.89 37.29
C LEU A 21 7.47 -13.38 37.21
N LEU A 22 7.58 -14.00 36.03
CA LEU A 22 7.39 -15.44 35.86
C LEU A 22 8.43 -16.24 36.66
N VAL A 23 9.68 -15.80 36.72
CA VAL A 23 10.72 -16.43 37.56
C VAL A 23 10.37 -16.32 39.04
N CYS A 24 9.83 -15.20 39.49
CA CYS A 24 9.44 -15.00 40.90
C CYS A 24 8.18 -15.79 41.31
N LEU A 25 7.24 -16.00 40.40
CA LEU A 25 5.91 -16.56 40.72
C LEU A 25 5.73 -18.02 40.33
N ALA A 26 6.44 -18.49 39.29
CA ALA A 26 6.33 -19.86 38.80
C ALA A 26 7.46 -20.75 39.33
N PRO A 27 7.28 -22.08 39.41
CA PRO A 27 8.36 -22.99 39.74
C PRO A 27 9.52 -22.79 38.75
N HIS A 28 10.74 -22.66 39.28
CA HIS A 28 11.89 -22.18 38.50
C HIS A 28 12.12 -22.98 37.21
N ALA A 29 11.86 -24.29 37.25
CA ALA A 29 11.98 -25.20 36.11
C ALA A 29 11.07 -24.83 34.91
N TRP A 30 9.93 -24.19 35.15
CA TRP A 30 8.94 -23.85 34.12
C TRP A 30 8.95 -22.38 33.70
N SER A 31 9.64 -21.52 34.45
CA SER A 31 9.68 -20.07 34.20
C SER A 31 10.20 -19.70 32.80
N LEU A 32 11.14 -20.48 32.25
CA LEU A 32 11.71 -20.28 30.91
C LEU A 32 10.93 -20.99 29.79
N ALA A 33 10.04 -21.92 30.15
CA ALA A 33 9.36 -22.78 29.18
C ALA A 33 8.58 -21.98 28.12
N PRO A 34 7.80 -20.92 28.46
CA PRO A 34 7.06 -20.17 27.45
C PRO A 34 7.96 -19.52 26.39
N ALA A 35 9.06 -18.89 26.81
CA ALA A 35 10.00 -18.24 25.91
C ALA A 35 10.73 -19.27 25.03
N ALA A 36 11.19 -20.37 25.62
CA ALA A 36 11.90 -21.44 24.90
C ALA A 36 11.00 -22.15 23.88
N VAL A 37 9.75 -22.47 24.25
CA VAL A 37 8.78 -23.12 23.35
C VAL A 37 8.41 -22.19 22.20
N LEU A 38 8.11 -20.92 22.47
CA LEU A 38 7.76 -19.95 21.42
C LEU A 38 8.93 -19.70 20.46
N LEU A 39 10.15 -19.58 20.97
CA LEU A 39 11.35 -19.41 20.14
C LEU A 39 11.61 -20.66 19.31
N GLY A 40 11.55 -21.83 19.93
CA GLY A 40 11.72 -23.12 19.26
C GLY A 40 10.68 -23.34 18.16
N TRP A 41 9.42 -23.02 18.42
CA TRP A 41 8.35 -23.11 17.43
C TRP A 41 8.60 -22.17 16.24
N ARG A 42 8.95 -20.91 16.48
CA ARG A 42 9.27 -19.95 15.40
C ARG A 42 10.48 -20.37 14.57
N LEU A 43 11.51 -20.92 15.22
CA LEU A 43 12.69 -21.43 14.55
C LEU A 43 12.33 -22.65 13.70
N ALA A 44 11.62 -23.62 14.26
CA ALA A 44 11.18 -24.80 13.54
C ALA A 44 10.31 -24.43 12.33
N ASP A 45 9.34 -23.54 12.52
CA ASP A 45 8.47 -23.02 11.45
C ASP A 45 9.28 -22.33 10.33
N THR A 46 10.27 -21.51 10.70
CA THR A 46 11.19 -20.87 9.74
C THR A 46 12.01 -21.90 8.99
N LEU A 47 12.58 -22.90 9.68
CA LEU A 47 13.35 -23.97 9.05
C LEU A 47 12.49 -24.80 8.11
N LEU A 48 11.25 -25.11 8.50
CA LEU A 48 10.31 -25.82 7.64
C LEU A 48 10.00 -25.02 6.36
N MET A 49 9.91 -23.69 6.43
CA MET A 49 9.74 -22.85 5.24
C MET A 49 10.99 -22.83 4.35
N VAL A 50 12.18 -22.70 4.96
CA VAL A 50 13.45 -22.66 4.22
C VAL A 50 13.72 -24.00 3.52
N LEU A 51 13.38 -25.12 4.15
CA LEU A 51 13.51 -26.46 3.59
C LEU A 51 12.39 -26.81 2.59
N GLY A 52 11.43 -25.91 2.37
CA GLY A 52 10.31 -26.12 1.45
C GLY A 52 9.27 -27.13 1.94
N VAL A 53 9.29 -27.51 3.21
CA VAL A 53 8.33 -28.45 3.82
C VAL A 53 7.01 -27.74 4.15
N SER A 54 7.08 -26.48 4.60
CA SER A 54 5.90 -25.66 4.86
C SER A 54 5.76 -24.52 3.84
N LYS A 55 4.53 -24.04 3.66
CA LYS A 55 4.23 -22.91 2.77
C LYS A 55 5.00 -21.67 3.23
N ASN A 56 5.77 -21.07 2.32
CA ASN A 56 6.39 -19.77 2.56
C ASN A 56 5.31 -18.68 2.58
N ARG A 57 4.82 -18.37 3.77
CA ARG A 57 3.80 -17.33 4.02
C ARG A 57 4.24 -15.93 3.56
N TYR A 58 5.54 -15.67 3.44
CA TYR A 58 6.04 -14.38 2.96
C TYR A 58 5.84 -14.19 1.46
N LEU A 59 5.49 -15.24 0.73
CA LEU A 59 5.10 -15.19 -0.67
C LEU A 59 3.58 -15.19 -0.87
N ASP A 60 2.80 -15.02 0.20
CA ASP A 60 1.36 -14.86 0.08
C ASP A 60 1.04 -13.62 -0.75
N ASP A 61 0.07 -13.77 -1.68
CA ASP A 61 -0.37 -12.75 -2.64
C ASP A 61 0.72 -12.20 -3.58
N ASN A 62 1.88 -12.86 -3.62
CA ASN A 62 2.94 -12.55 -4.57
C ASN A 62 2.51 -12.94 -5.99
N ILE A 63 2.60 -12.01 -6.94
CA ILE A 63 2.41 -12.30 -8.36
C ILE A 63 3.77 -12.65 -8.95
N PRO A 64 4.02 -13.94 -9.30
CA PRO A 64 5.32 -14.39 -9.77
C PRO A 64 5.64 -13.79 -11.14
N GLY A 65 6.91 -13.50 -11.37
CA GLY A 65 7.40 -12.92 -12.61
C GLY A 65 7.46 -11.39 -12.58
N LYS A 66 7.54 -10.81 -13.78
CA LYS A 66 7.78 -9.38 -13.98
C LYS A 66 6.55 -8.75 -14.64
N TRP A 67 5.99 -7.72 -14.02
CA TRP A 67 4.74 -7.10 -14.46
C TRP A 67 4.76 -5.58 -14.21
N THR A 68 3.83 -4.87 -14.83
CA THR A 68 3.67 -3.40 -14.77
C THR A 68 2.21 -3.03 -14.69
N VAL A 69 1.92 -1.81 -14.27
CA VAL A 69 0.58 -1.22 -14.35
C VAL A 69 0.35 -0.63 -15.74
N HIS A 70 -0.82 -0.89 -16.33
CA HIS A 70 -1.35 -0.25 -17.53
C HIS A 70 -2.86 -0.12 -17.38
N PHE A 71 -3.40 1.10 -17.50
CA PHE A 71 -4.83 1.31 -17.30
C PHE A 71 -5.61 0.97 -18.58
N PRO A 72 -6.75 0.27 -18.48
CA PRO A 72 -7.68 0.15 -19.60
C PRO A 72 -8.33 1.50 -19.90
N ASP A 73 -8.72 1.70 -21.15
CA ASP A 73 -9.46 2.87 -21.58
C ASP A 73 -10.85 2.88 -20.89
N SER A 74 -11.22 4.01 -20.30
CA SER A 74 -12.44 4.10 -19.48
C SER A 74 -13.75 4.05 -20.27
N THR A 75 -13.70 4.21 -21.59
CA THR A 75 -14.87 4.22 -22.46
C THR A 75 -15.07 2.87 -23.14
N THR A 76 -13.98 2.22 -23.55
CA THR A 76 -14.00 0.95 -24.27
C THR A 76 -13.73 -0.25 -23.38
N GLY A 77 -13.07 -0.05 -22.23
CA GLY A 77 -12.62 -1.10 -21.33
C GLY A 77 -11.42 -1.92 -21.84
N GLU A 78 -10.90 -1.59 -23.03
CA GLU A 78 -9.77 -2.29 -23.63
C GLU A 78 -8.43 -1.66 -23.19
N PHE A 79 -7.39 -2.48 -23.08
CA PHE A 79 -6.04 -1.98 -22.84
C PHE A 79 -5.48 -1.42 -24.14
N SER A 80 -5.07 -0.15 -24.13
CA SER A 80 -4.47 0.46 -25.32
C SER A 80 -3.13 -0.20 -25.67
N GLU A 81 -2.78 -0.22 -26.97
CA GLU A 81 -1.49 -0.74 -27.42
C GLU A 81 -0.30 0.11 -26.97
N ARG A 82 -0.56 1.36 -26.53
CA ARG A 82 0.45 2.34 -26.15
C ARG A 82 0.65 2.34 -24.63
N PRO A 83 1.89 2.15 -24.15
CA PRO A 83 2.18 2.24 -22.72
C PRO A 83 1.90 3.62 -22.12
N ALA A 84 1.46 3.63 -20.86
CA ALA A 84 1.22 4.82 -20.05
C ALA A 84 0.32 5.86 -20.76
N ASP A 85 -0.76 5.42 -21.38
CA ASP A 85 -1.67 6.27 -22.18
C ASP A 85 -2.75 6.99 -21.36
N ALA A 86 -2.68 6.88 -20.03
CA ALA A 86 -3.55 7.58 -19.08
C ALA A 86 -2.74 8.53 -18.20
N ASP A 87 -3.35 9.67 -17.86
CA ASP A 87 -2.86 10.57 -16.81
C ASP A 87 -3.14 9.97 -15.43
N VAL A 88 -2.26 10.22 -14.45
CA VAL A 88 -2.41 9.71 -13.08
C VAL A 88 -2.23 10.83 -12.07
N CYS A 89 -3.19 10.99 -11.16
CA CYS A 89 -3.02 11.81 -9.97
C CYS A 89 -2.64 10.92 -8.78
N VAL A 90 -1.57 11.29 -8.07
CA VAL A 90 -1.10 10.61 -6.86
C VAL A 90 -1.24 11.58 -5.70
N ILE A 91 -1.97 11.18 -4.66
CA ILE A 91 -2.09 11.93 -3.42
C ILE A 91 -1.42 11.11 -2.32
N ILE A 92 -0.32 11.63 -1.78
CA ILE A 92 0.31 11.09 -0.58
C ILE A 92 -0.27 11.84 0.61
N VAL A 93 -1.03 11.17 1.46
CA VAL A 93 -1.56 11.69 2.73
C VAL A 93 -0.85 10.96 3.87
N ALA A 94 -0.17 11.68 4.75
CA ALA A 94 0.38 11.07 5.95
C ALA A 94 -0.13 11.77 7.21
N ALA A 95 -0.37 10.93 8.22
CA ALA A 95 -0.86 11.31 9.52
C ALA A 95 0.09 10.75 10.59
N ARG A 96 0.46 11.61 11.52
CA ARG A 96 1.36 11.25 12.61
C ARG A 96 0.93 11.85 13.94
N SER A 97 1.07 11.03 14.99
CA SER A 97 1.03 11.52 16.38
C SER A 97 2.44 11.87 16.86
N ASN A 98 2.62 13.14 17.26
CA ASN A 98 3.83 13.60 17.95
C ASN A 98 3.72 13.50 19.47
N HIS A 99 2.58 13.00 19.98
CA HIS A 99 2.35 12.85 21.42
C HIS A 99 3.14 11.66 22.00
N PRO A 100 3.68 11.72 23.24
CA PRO A 100 4.46 10.63 23.83
C PRO A 100 3.72 9.29 23.96
N LEU A 101 2.40 9.34 24.12
CA LEU A 101 1.54 8.14 24.16
C LEU A 101 1.16 7.61 22.76
N GLY A 102 1.61 8.28 21.70
CA GLY A 102 1.39 7.88 20.30
C GLY A 102 -0.10 7.76 19.96
N MET A 103 -0.55 6.55 19.63
CA MET A 103 -1.93 6.25 19.26
C MET A 103 -2.94 6.42 20.41
N PHE A 104 -2.47 6.45 21.66
CA PHE A 104 -3.32 6.71 22.84
C PHE A 104 -3.44 8.20 23.16
N ALA A 105 -2.94 9.08 22.29
CA ALA A 105 -3.11 10.52 22.46
C ALA A 105 -4.59 10.93 22.36
N PRO A 106 -4.99 12.00 23.06
CA PRO A 106 -6.30 12.61 22.86
C PRO A 106 -6.57 12.87 21.37
N ASN A 107 -7.80 12.60 20.92
CA ASN A 107 -8.27 12.80 19.55
C ASN A 107 -7.61 11.94 18.45
N TYR A 108 -6.63 11.07 18.76
CA TYR A 108 -6.04 10.19 17.74
C TYR A 108 -7.06 9.19 17.17
N LYS A 109 -7.95 8.67 18.03
CA LYS A 109 -9.07 7.82 17.61
C LYS A 109 -9.98 8.56 16.63
N THR A 110 -10.33 9.80 16.94
CA THR A 110 -11.18 10.66 16.08
C THR A 110 -10.53 10.92 14.73
N LEU A 111 -9.22 11.20 14.70
CA LEU A 111 -8.47 11.36 13.45
C LEU A 111 -8.50 10.08 12.60
N PHE A 112 -8.28 8.92 13.22
CA PHE A 112 -8.29 7.65 12.50
C PHE A 112 -9.69 7.30 11.96
N GLU A 113 -10.75 7.52 12.75
CA GLU A 113 -12.13 7.36 12.32
C GLU A 113 -12.50 8.31 11.19
N PHE A 114 -12.04 9.57 11.27
CA PHE A 114 -12.21 10.54 10.19
C PHE A 114 -11.54 10.07 8.90
N VAL A 115 -10.27 9.68 8.95
CA VAL A 115 -9.54 9.18 7.76
C VAL A 115 -10.24 7.96 7.16
N ASN A 116 -10.61 6.96 7.98
CA ASN A 116 -11.31 5.77 7.49
C ASN A 116 -12.67 6.09 6.88
N LYS A 117 -13.42 7.03 7.47
CA LYS A 117 -14.71 7.47 6.93
C LYS A 117 -14.55 8.11 5.56
N ASN A 118 -13.54 8.98 5.40
CA ASN A 118 -13.25 9.62 4.12
C ASN A 118 -12.80 8.60 3.07
N VAL A 119 -11.98 7.61 3.44
CA VAL A 119 -11.58 6.54 2.53
C VAL A 119 -12.78 5.68 2.12
N ALA A 120 -13.67 5.35 3.05
CA ALA A 120 -14.88 4.60 2.74
C ALA A 120 -15.85 5.38 1.82
N ASP A 121 -15.94 6.70 2.00
CA ASP A 121 -16.72 7.59 1.12
C ASP A 121 -16.12 7.66 -0.29
N LEU A 122 -14.78 7.71 -0.38
CA LEU A 122 -14.06 7.64 -1.65
C LEU A 122 -14.26 6.29 -2.37
N GLU A 123 -14.28 5.19 -1.63
CA GLU A 123 -14.57 3.85 -2.19
C GLU A 123 -16.03 3.73 -2.67
N ALA A 124 -16.99 4.25 -1.90
CA ALA A 124 -18.41 4.19 -2.23
C ALA A 124 -18.75 4.99 -3.49
N ASN A 125 -18.09 6.14 -3.67
CA ASN A 125 -18.32 7.06 -4.79
C ASN A 125 -17.13 7.08 -5.78
N ALA A 126 -16.40 5.96 -5.87
CA ALA A 126 -15.15 5.87 -6.62
C ALA A 126 -15.25 6.30 -8.10
N PRO A 127 -16.31 5.97 -8.87
CA PRO A 127 -16.44 6.42 -10.24
C PRO A 127 -16.57 7.94 -10.39
N GLU A 128 -17.28 8.60 -9.47
CA GLU A 128 -17.53 10.05 -9.50
C GLU A 128 -16.30 10.85 -9.05
N ASN A 129 -15.59 10.34 -8.05
CA ASN A 129 -14.38 10.96 -7.50
C ASN A 129 -13.10 10.61 -8.27
N GLY A 130 -13.21 9.75 -9.30
CA GLY A 130 -12.06 9.23 -10.04
C GLY A 130 -11.06 8.48 -9.15
N TYR A 131 -11.51 7.91 -8.03
CA TYR A 131 -10.67 7.21 -7.07
C TYR A 131 -10.34 5.81 -7.59
N LEU A 132 -9.04 5.51 -7.70
CA LEU A 132 -8.53 4.26 -8.25
C LEU A 132 -8.16 3.26 -7.15
N GLY A 133 -7.87 3.75 -5.94
CA GLY A 133 -7.45 2.94 -4.81
C GLY A 133 -6.31 3.58 -4.04
N MET A 134 -5.85 2.85 -3.03
CA MET A 134 -4.94 3.39 -2.04
C MET A 134 -4.08 2.31 -1.41
N SER A 135 -2.87 2.69 -0.99
CA SER A 135 -1.96 1.83 -0.23
C SER A 135 -1.56 2.50 1.06
N GLY A 136 -1.34 1.71 2.10
CA GLY A 136 -0.92 2.18 3.41
C GLY A 136 0.49 1.72 3.76
N TRP A 137 1.26 2.61 4.36
CA TRP A 137 2.60 2.38 4.88
C TRP A 137 2.68 2.84 6.34
N LEU A 138 3.54 2.17 7.10
CA LEU A 138 3.92 2.61 8.43
C LEU A 138 5.40 3.00 8.41
N GLY A 139 5.71 4.23 8.80
CA GLY A 139 7.08 4.70 8.95
C GLY A 139 7.83 3.84 9.98
N ALA A 140 8.95 3.26 9.56
CA ALA A 140 9.72 2.31 10.38
C ALA A 140 11.17 2.75 10.67
N GLY A 141 11.72 3.71 9.92
CA GLY A 141 13.15 4.04 9.91
C GLY A 141 13.53 5.43 10.41
N ASP A 142 12.76 6.47 10.09
CA ASP A 142 13.22 7.85 10.28
C ASP A 142 13.19 8.31 11.75
N ARG A 143 12.22 7.82 12.53
CA ARG A 143 12.15 8.06 13.98
C ARG A 143 11.65 6.81 14.72
N PRO A 144 12.28 6.41 15.83
CA PRO A 144 12.01 5.13 16.49
C PRO A 144 10.64 5.01 17.19
N THR A 145 9.84 6.09 17.28
CA THR A 145 8.52 6.13 17.93
C THR A 145 7.60 7.21 17.36
N GLY A 146 6.28 7.03 17.58
CA GLY A 146 5.24 7.94 17.12
C GLY A 146 4.80 7.56 15.72
N SER A 147 4.17 6.38 15.61
CA SER A 147 3.78 5.73 14.36
C SER A 147 3.22 6.74 13.36
N GLU A 148 3.96 6.93 12.28
CA GLU A 148 3.54 7.69 11.12
C GLU A 148 2.85 6.72 10.18
N ALA A 149 1.56 6.94 9.95
CA ALA A 149 0.80 6.23 8.95
C ALA A 149 0.79 7.10 7.69
N MET A 150 1.39 6.60 6.63
CA MET A 150 1.32 7.21 5.30
C MET A 150 0.35 6.41 4.46
N VAL A 151 -0.43 7.11 3.68
CA VAL A 151 -1.45 6.60 2.81
C VAL A 151 -1.22 7.25 1.46
N VAL A 152 -0.98 6.48 0.42
CA VAL A 152 -0.87 7.00 -0.96
C VAL A 152 -2.12 6.56 -1.68
N GLY A 153 -3.00 7.51 -1.94
CA GLY A 153 -4.18 7.36 -2.76
C GLY A 153 -3.90 7.77 -4.20
N TYR A 154 -4.62 7.16 -5.12
CA TYR A 154 -4.51 7.41 -6.56
C TYR A 154 -5.87 7.88 -7.08
N PHE A 155 -5.88 9.02 -7.78
CA PHE A 155 -7.08 9.74 -8.18
C PHE A 155 -7.00 10.17 -9.65
N LYS A 156 -8.11 10.71 -10.17
CA LYS A 156 -8.13 11.49 -11.41
C LYS A 156 -8.12 13.01 -11.16
N ASP A 157 -8.67 13.52 -10.05
CA ASP A 157 -8.83 14.98 -9.74
C ASP A 157 -8.55 15.38 -8.25
N ASP A 158 -8.72 16.68 -7.88
CA ASP A 158 -8.33 17.33 -6.61
C ASP A 158 -9.41 17.34 -5.50
N TRP A 159 -9.16 16.66 -4.36
CA TRP A 159 -10.14 16.35 -3.28
C TRP A 159 -9.88 17.07 -1.92
N TRP A 160 -8.73 17.72 -1.73
CA TRP A 160 -8.12 17.90 -0.40
C TRP A 160 -8.73 18.97 0.55
N ASN A 161 -9.49 19.95 0.06
CA ASN A 161 -9.67 21.24 0.76
C ASN A 161 -10.57 21.28 2.04
N SER A 162 -10.91 20.16 2.67
CA SER A 162 -11.90 20.12 3.78
C SER A 162 -11.37 19.82 5.20
N ILE A 163 -10.06 19.59 5.40
CA ILE A 163 -9.62 18.71 6.52
C ILE A 163 -9.01 19.39 7.78
N VAL A 164 -8.46 20.62 7.77
CA VAL A 164 -7.48 21.02 8.82
C VAL A 164 -7.81 22.30 9.61
N LYS A 165 -8.68 22.24 10.63
CA LYS A 165 -8.83 23.37 11.59
C LYS A 165 -8.64 23.06 13.09
N ASP A 166 -8.81 21.83 13.57
CA ASP A 166 -9.04 21.61 15.02
C ASP A 166 -7.99 20.79 15.81
N ASN A 167 -6.79 20.47 15.26
CA ASN A 167 -5.88 19.52 15.91
C ASN A 167 -4.38 19.91 15.89
N PRO A 168 -3.88 20.73 16.85
CA PRO A 168 -2.52 21.29 16.82
C PRO A 168 -1.39 20.29 17.16
N HIS A 169 -1.70 19.13 17.76
CA HIS A 169 -0.74 18.07 18.11
C HIS A 169 -0.60 16.99 17.04
N LEU A 170 -1.36 17.10 15.94
CA LEU A 170 -1.36 16.16 14.82
C LEU A 170 -0.57 16.75 13.66
N GLY A 171 0.38 15.98 13.15
CA GLY A 171 1.03 16.29 11.88
C GLY A 171 0.20 15.69 10.76
N ILE A 172 -0.25 16.52 9.83
CA ILE A 172 -0.95 16.11 8.61
C ILE A 172 -0.14 16.68 7.44
N MET A 173 0.34 15.82 6.56
CA MET A 173 0.92 16.24 5.27
C MET A 173 0.06 15.70 4.13
N HIS A 174 0.00 16.48 3.05
CA HIS A 174 -0.45 15.99 1.76
C HIS A 174 0.53 16.46 0.68
N GLU A 175 0.85 15.59 -0.26
CA GLU A 175 1.56 15.95 -1.48
C GLU A 175 0.76 15.41 -2.67
N VAL A 176 0.44 16.29 -3.61
CA VAL A 176 -0.34 15.94 -4.80
C VAL A 176 0.57 16.06 -6.03
N TYR A 177 0.64 14.99 -6.79
CA TYR A 177 1.37 14.94 -8.05
C TYR A 177 0.40 14.58 -9.18
N MET A 178 0.28 15.48 -10.15
CA MET A 178 -0.33 15.15 -11.43
C MET A 178 0.78 14.77 -12.40
N VAL A 179 0.83 13.51 -12.80
CA VAL A 179 1.84 13.02 -13.75
C VAL A 179 1.15 12.78 -15.10
N PRO A 180 1.49 13.55 -16.14
CA PRO A 180 0.92 13.36 -17.46
C PRO A 180 1.21 11.95 -18.00
N LYS A 181 0.38 11.50 -18.93
CA LYS A 181 0.61 10.29 -19.72
C LYS A 181 2.01 10.30 -20.30
N LYS A 182 2.63 9.11 -20.39
CA LYS A 182 4.01 8.90 -20.86
C LYS A 182 5.12 9.52 -19.99
N HIS A 183 4.79 9.98 -18.78
CA HIS A 183 5.75 10.52 -17.80
C HIS A 183 5.78 9.74 -16.49
N TRP A 184 5.11 8.59 -16.43
CA TRP A 184 5.15 7.66 -15.31
C TRP A 184 5.47 6.25 -15.80
N GLU A 185 6.08 5.45 -14.93
CA GLU A 185 6.21 4.01 -15.14
C GLU A 185 5.98 3.27 -13.81
N SER A 186 5.73 1.96 -13.91
CA SER A 186 5.78 1.08 -12.76
C SER A 186 6.44 -0.24 -13.15
N ILE A 187 7.06 -0.92 -12.20
CA ILE A 187 7.68 -2.21 -12.42
C ILE A 187 7.69 -2.98 -11.11
N TYR A 188 7.27 -4.23 -11.19
CA TYR A 188 7.20 -5.12 -10.04
C TYR A 188 7.81 -6.46 -10.43
N ILE A 189 8.55 -7.06 -9.50
CA ILE A 189 9.22 -8.36 -9.68
C ILE A 189 8.99 -9.15 -8.41
N ASN A 190 8.24 -10.25 -8.53
CA ASN A 190 7.92 -11.12 -7.38
C ASN A 190 7.47 -10.29 -6.16
N TYR A 191 6.48 -9.44 -6.39
CA TYR A 191 5.94 -8.54 -5.38
C TYR A 191 4.42 -8.75 -5.26
N HIS A 192 3.85 -8.48 -4.08
CA HIS A 192 2.39 -8.41 -3.90
C HIS A 192 1.86 -7.07 -4.44
N ARG A 193 0.56 -6.97 -4.70
CA ARG A 193 -0.02 -5.71 -5.21
C ARG A 193 0.07 -4.61 -4.14
N THR A 194 0.80 -3.55 -4.45
CA THR A 194 0.89 -2.32 -3.63
C THR A 194 1.08 -1.10 -4.54
N GLY A 195 0.91 0.10 -4.00
CA GLY A 195 1.01 1.35 -4.75
C GLY A 195 0.03 1.36 -5.93
N LEU A 196 0.48 1.80 -7.11
CA LEU A 196 -0.34 1.82 -8.33
C LEU A 196 -0.92 0.44 -8.66
N ALA A 197 -0.23 -0.65 -8.34
CA ALA A 197 -0.71 -2.00 -8.63
C ALA A 197 -1.90 -2.42 -7.77
N ALA A 198 -2.10 -1.79 -6.61
CA ALA A 198 -3.24 -2.06 -5.75
C ALA A 198 -4.53 -1.35 -6.23
N THR A 199 -4.43 -0.47 -7.23
CA THR A 199 -5.61 0.20 -7.79
C THR A 199 -6.45 -0.75 -8.63
N ASN A 200 -7.71 -0.39 -8.86
CA ASN A 200 -8.61 -1.04 -9.83
C ASN A 200 -9.22 0.03 -10.74
N ALA A 201 -9.40 -0.31 -12.01
CA ALA A 201 -10.07 0.54 -12.98
C ALA A 201 -11.50 0.04 -13.19
N ALA A 202 -12.46 0.97 -13.10
CA ALA A 202 -13.83 0.74 -13.54
C ALA A 202 -13.89 0.76 -15.07
N ILE A 203 -14.39 -0.32 -15.67
CA ILE A 203 -14.64 -0.40 -17.11
C ILE A 203 -16.10 -0.84 -17.38
N PRO A 204 -16.69 -0.45 -18.52
CA PRO A 204 -18.04 -0.86 -18.85
C PRO A 204 -18.13 -2.38 -19.11
N ALA A 205 -19.17 -3.01 -18.57
CA ALA A 205 -19.45 -4.45 -18.69
C ALA A 205 -19.93 -4.84 -20.10
N SER A 206 -20.35 -3.88 -20.93
CA SER A 206 -20.71 -4.09 -22.33
C SER A 206 -20.39 -2.86 -23.20
N VAL A 207 -20.12 -3.11 -24.48
CA VAL A 207 -19.86 -2.06 -25.48
C VAL A 207 -21.06 -1.12 -25.58
N GLU A 208 -20.83 0.19 -25.46
CA GLU A 208 -21.87 1.23 -25.50
C GLU A 208 -22.82 1.04 -26.70
N LYS A 209 -24.11 0.89 -26.42
CA LYS A 209 -25.17 1.16 -27.41
C LYS A 209 -25.62 2.61 -27.25
N PRO A 210 -25.78 3.39 -28.34
CA PRO A 210 -26.18 4.79 -28.24
C PRO A 210 -27.52 4.94 -27.51
N GLY A 211 -27.56 5.71 -26.42
CA GLY A 211 -28.79 6.12 -25.73
C GLY A 211 -29.11 5.47 -24.37
N GLN A 212 -28.21 4.66 -23.79
CA GLN A 212 -28.40 4.11 -22.43
C GLN A 212 -27.60 4.88 -21.37
N THR A 213 -28.27 5.27 -20.29
CA THR A 213 -27.66 5.88 -19.10
C THR A 213 -26.92 4.82 -18.29
N LYS A 214 -25.64 5.05 -17.98
CA LYS A 214 -24.78 4.12 -17.22
C LYS A 214 -25.37 3.85 -15.83
N THR A 215 -25.79 2.61 -15.57
CA THR A 215 -26.14 2.12 -14.24
C THR A 215 -24.93 1.45 -13.58
N GLN A 216 -24.85 1.52 -12.25
CA GLN A 216 -23.75 0.94 -11.45
C GLN A 216 -23.61 -0.59 -11.65
N GLU A 217 -24.69 -1.25 -12.10
CA GLU A 217 -24.74 -2.68 -12.45
C GLU A 217 -23.98 -3.04 -13.74
N ASP A 218 -23.59 -2.05 -14.56
CA ASP A 218 -22.89 -2.24 -15.84
C ASP A 218 -21.38 -1.97 -15.73
N THR A 219 -20.79 -2.01 -14.54
CA THR A 219 -19.37 -1.72 -14.32
C THR A 219 -18.64 -2.94 -13.77
N ILE A 220 -17.55 -3.35 -14.44
CA ILE A 220 -16.62 -4.36 -13.91
C ILE A 220 -15.32 -3.68 -13.45
N TRP A 221 -14.76 -4.17 -12.34
CA TRP A 221 -13.51 -3.66 -11.78
C TRP A 221 -12.35 -4.56 -12.18
N VAL A 222 -11.37 -3.99 -12.87
CA VAL A 222 -10.22 -4.75 -13.38
C VAL A 222 -8.94 -4.20 -12.76
N ALA A 223 -8.08 -5.10 -12.29
CA ALA A 223 -6.74 -4.76 -11.86
C ALA A 223 -5.91 -4.33 -13.09
N PRO A 224 -5.28 -3.14 -13.08
CA PRO A 224 -4.58 -2.63 -14.25
C PRO A 224 -3.18 -3.23 -14.35
N ILE A 225 -3.01 -4.56 -14.27
CA ILE A 225 -1.71 -5.24 -14.29
C ILE A 225 -1.47 -5.99 -15.60
N VAL A 226 -0.28 -5.85 -16.16
CA VAL A 226 0.13 -6.52 -17.41
C VAL A 226 1.54 -7.13 -17.29
N ASP A 227 1.79 -8.22 -18.03
CA ASP A 227 3.11 -8.87 -18.09
C ASP A 227 4.14 -7.93 -18.73
N SER A 228 5.28 -7.72 -18.06
CA SER A 228 6.33 -6.80 -18.51
C SER A 228 7.65 -7.48 -18.90
N ARG A 229 7.60 -8.78 -19.22
CA ARG A 229 8.75 -9.56 -19.70
C ARG A 229 9.12 -9.26 -21.15
N ASN A 230 8.14 -8.90 -21.99
CA ASN A 230 8.29 -8.82 -23.44
C ASN A 230 7.86 -7.47 -24.03
N GLY A 231 8.27 -7.22 -25.27
CA GLY A 231 7.85 -6.06 -26.07
C GLY A 231 8.19 -4.72 -25.45
N VAL A 232 7.31 -3.74 -25.66
CA VAL A 232 7.44 -2.36 -25.14
C VAL A 232 7.48 -2.31 -23.61
N TRP A 233 6.96 -3.33 -22.92
CA TRP A 233 6.92 -3.36 -21.45
C TRP A 233 8.27 -3.74 -20.81
N LYS A 234 9.21 -4.27 -21.60
CA LYS A 234 10.49 -4.78 -21.11
C LYS A 234 11.36 -3.67 -20.50
N SER A 235 11.45 -2.52 -21.15
CA SER A 235 12.32 -1.41 -20.74
C SER A 235 11.54 -0.26 -20.10
N SER A 236 12.23 0.54 -19.28
CA SER A 236 11.65 1.72 -18.62
C SER A 236 11.14 2.75 -19.64
N LYS A 237 11.96 3.04 -20.67
CA LYS A 237 11.55 3.91 -21.78
C LYS A 237 10.31 3.39 -22.50
N GLY A 238 10.29 2.09 -22.81
CA GLY A 238 9.14 1.47 -23.44
C GLY A 238 7.87 1.56 -22.59
N ARG A 239 7.95 1.32 -21.27
CA ARG A 239 6.80 1.50 -20.34
C ARG A 239 6.28 2.93 -20.26
N MET A 240 7.14 3.92 -20.47
CA MET A 240 6.74 5.33 -20.61
C MET A 240 6.27 5.69 -22.02
N GLY A 241 6.18 4.74 -22.95
CA GLY A 241 5.81 5.01 -24.34
C GLY A 241 6.84 5.84 -25.10
N ARG A 242 8.13 5.77 -24.70
CA ARG A 242 9.26 6.44 -25.33
C ARG A 242 10.07 5.47 -26.17
N GLU A 243 10.61 5.94 -27.29
CA GLU A 243 11.53 5.15 -28.11
C GLU A 243 12.82 4.87 -27.34
N GLU A 244 13.33 3.65 -27.51
CA GLU A 244 14.59 3.25 -26.93
C GLU A 244 15.69 3.96 -27.72
N SER A 245 16.17 5.12 -27.23
CA SER A 245 17.22 5.85 -27.94
C SER A 245 18.40 4.91 -28.20
N ASP A 246 18.72 4.70 -29.47
CA ASP A 246 19.91 3.99 -29.89
C ASP A 246 21.10 4.46 -29.06
N LYS A 247 21.90 3.48 -28.64
CA LYS A 247 23.10 3.64 -27.82
C LYS A 247 23.78 4.96 -28.15
N ILE A 248 23.91 5.85 -27.16
CA ILE A 248 24.90 6.93 -27.22
C ILE A 248 26.25 6.23 -27.34
N ARG A 249 26.68 6.06 -28.59
CA ARG A 249 28.02 5.62 -28.95
C ARG A 249 28.91 6.77 -28.48
N ARG A 250 29.53 6.59 -27.32
CA ARG A 250 30.63 7.45 -26.91
C ARG A 250 31.77 7.14 -27.89
N GLU A 251 32.01 8.07 -28.80
CA GLU A 251 33.32 8.23 -29.45
C GLU A 251 34.33 8.73 -28.43
#